data_AF-A0A9D8CGF7-F1
#
_entry.id   AF-A0A9D8CGF7-F1
#
_cell.length_a   1.000
_cell.length_b   1.000
_cell.length_c   1.000
_cell.angle_alpha   90.00
_cell.angle_beta   90.00
_cell.angle_gamma   90.00
#
_symmetry.space_group_name_H-M   'P 1'
#
loop_
_entity.id
_entity.type
_entity.pdbx_description
1 polymer ?
#
loop_
_entity_poly.entity_id
_entity_poly.type
_entity_poly.pdbx_seq_one_letter_code
_entity_poly.pdbx_strand_id
1 'polypeptide(L)'
;MTSTGDRQRGRRGACRSAALAALIAAALMSSAGLAQTGIQAQAPTTQEIERPERDVRTGIRAGEAGREARELPVIEGGAVTFDEVMRDPDNIDLNYRYAQTQIALGDVRGAAATLERILLIEPDLPRVRLLYAVVLFRLDNLDDAERELLAVRELDMPASLRTEIDLYLDEIGKRRQRTRIRALASVGAQYDTNRNSGPSSGRLFFVGSEIPATGTARHRGDASFNAIGRVDLSHDLGYQQRHKLVGSATYYDSDQVRQDSLDLRALAGEGGIALDLAPLRADPGS
;
A
#
# COMPACT_ATOMS: atom_id res chain seq x y z
N MET A 1 31.38 66.88 52.10
CA MET A 1 31.90 65.65 52.73
C MET A 1 31.18 64.47 52.09
N THR A 2 31.98 63.46 51.70
CA THR A 2 31.63 62.11 51.19
C THR A 2 30.84 62.05 49.86
N SER A 3 31.48 61.79 48.71
CA SER A 3 31.97 60.48 48.22
C SER A 3 30.78 59.51 48.02
N THR A 4 30.52 58.92 46.85
CA THR A 4 31.41 57.99 46.14
C THR A 4 30.80 57.59 44.79
N GLY A 5 31.66 57.50 43.75
CA GLY A 5 31.73 56.48 42.67
C GLY A 5 30.54 56.25 41.72
N ASP A 6 30.70 55.51 40.62
CA ASP A 6 31.76 55.38 39.61
C ASP A 6 31.07 54.68 38.41
N ARG A 7 31.75 54.68 37.28
CA ARG A 7 31.33 54.42 35.91
C ARG A 7 31.06 52.94 35.56
N GLN A 8 30.13 52.82 34.61
CA GLN A 8 30.18 52.07 33.35
C GLN A 8 30.23 50.52 33.28
N ARG A 9 29.54 50.09 32.20
CA ARG A 9 29.70 48.90 31.33
C ARG A 9 28.93 47.63 31.70
N GLY A 10 27.93 47.34 30.85
CA GLY A 10 28.12 46.31 29.83
C GLY A 10 27.26 45.04 29.90
N ARG A 11 26.50 44.84 28.80
CA ARG A 11 26.16 43.57 28.11
C ARG A 11 25.07 42.63 28.67
N ARG A 12 24.07 42.47 27.78
CA ARG A 12 23.45 41.23 27.23
C ARG A 12 22.73 40.28 28.18
N GLY A 13 21.44 40.08 27.88
CA GLY A 13 20.68 38.89 28.29
C GLY A 13 19.24 38.97 27.77
N ALA A 14 19.00 38.36 26.61
CA ALA A 14 17.66 38.16 26.06
C ALA A 14 16.92 37.09 26.86
N CYS A 15 15.64 37.30 27.17
CA CYS A 15 14.66 36.20 27.23
C CYS A 15 13.21 36.69 27.21
N ARG A 16 12.55 36.30 26.11
CA ARG A 16 11.25 35.61 26.04
C ARG A 16 9.96 36.41 26.28
N SER A 17 9.30 36.58 25.13
CA SER A 17 7.98 37.10 24.87
C SER A 17 6.83 36.25 25.44
N ALA A 18 5.88 36.98 26.02
CA ALA A 18 4.43 36.87 26.03
C ALA A 18 3.71 35.65 25.40
N ALA A 19 2.94 34.98 26.28
CA ALA A 19 1.51 34.64 26.20
C ALA A 19 0.76 34.62 24.84
N LEU A 20 0.00 33.54 24.60
CA LEU A 20 -1.47 33.61 24.47
C LEU A 20 -2.13 32.24 24.64
N ALA A 21 -3.30 32.27 25.31
CA ALA A 21 -4.16 31.15 25.66
C ALA A 21 -5.45 31.13 24.80
N ALA A 22 -6.15 29.99 24.88
CA ALA A 22 -7.59 29.76 24.66
C ALA A 22 -8.12 29.55 23.22
N LEU A 23 -8.68 28.35 22.94
CA LEU A 23 -10.15 28.10 22.99
C LEU A 23 -10.51 26.64 22.66
N ILE A 24 -11.43 26.08 23.46
CA ILE A 24 -12.07 24.77 23.38
C ILE A 24 -13.52 24.98 22.89
N ALA A 25 -14.01 24.14 21.98
CA ALA A 25 -15.45 23.84 21.78
C ALA A 25 -15.56 22.52 20.97
N ALA A 26 -15.88 21.38 21.57
CA ALA A 26 -17.23 20.87 21.85
C ALA A 26 -18.02 20.46 20.59
N ALA A 27 -17.97 19.17 20.21
CA ALA A 27 -18.92 18.53 19.30
C ALA A 27 -19.84 17.61 20.10
N LEU A 28 -21.10 18.02 20.20
CA LEU A 28 -22.18 17.37 20.95
C LEU A 28 -22.72 16.15 20.22
N MET A 29 -22.98 15.11 21.00
CA MET A 29 -23.87 14.01 20.66
C MET A 29 -25.32 14.49 20.53
N SER A 30 -26.04 13.99 19.53
CA SER A 30 -27.50 13.95 19.52
C SER A 30 -27.95 12.59 18.98
N SER A 31 -28.50 11.79 19.90
CA SER A 31 -29.24 10.57 19.64
C SER A 31 -30.75 10.81 19.77
N ALA A 32 -31.50 10.07 18.94
CA ALA A 32 -32.91 9.68 19.05
C ALA A 32 -34.01 10.62 18.52
N GLY A 33 -34.76 10.08 17.54
CA GLY A 33 -36.04 10.57 17.04
C GLY A 33 -36.54 9.72 15.86
N LEU A 34 -37.26 8.63 16.15
CA LEU A 34 -37.84 7.69 15.20
C LEU A 34 -38.92 8.33 14.31
N ALA A 35 -38.88 8.06 13.01
CA ALA A 35 -40.08 7.96 12.17
C ALA A 35 -39.87 6.84 11.14
N GLN A 36 -40.60 5.74 11.34
CA GLN A 36 -40.67 4.61 10.43
C GLN A 36 -41.49 5.00 9.20
N THR A 37 -40.89 4.99 8.02
CA THR A 37 -41.61 4.77 6.76
C THR A 37 -40.83 3.74 5.95
N GLY A 38 -41.48 2.61 5.68
CA GLY A 38 -40.87 1.43 5.08
C GLY A 38 -40.34 1.72 3.68
N ILE A 39 -39.03 1.60 3.51
CA ILE A 39 -38.42 1.38 2.21
C ILE A 39 -38.44 -0.15 2.03
N GLN A 40 -39.35 -0.63 1.19
CA GLN A 40 -39.20 -1.98 0.62
C GLN A 40 -37.91 -1.97 -0.19
N ALA A 41 -36.88 -2.62 0.33
CA ALA A 41 -35.70 -2.96 -0.44
C ALA A 41 -36.10 -4.03 -1.46
N GLN A 42 -36.39 -3.61 -2.69
CA GLN A 42 -36.38 -4.53 -3.82
C GLN A 42 -34.95 -5.07 -3.94
N ALA A 43 -34.78 -6.37 -3.70
CA ALA A 43 -33.52 -7.07 -3.96
C ALA A 43 -33.15 -6.88 -5.45
N PRO A 44 -31.88 -6.61 -5.78
CA PRO A 44 -31.48 -6.49 -7.16
C PRO A 44 -31.68 -7.83 -7.87
N THR A 45 -32.53 -7.81 -8.90
CA THR A 45 -32.76 -8.91 -9.84
C THR A 45 -31.46 -9.30 -10.55
N THR A 46 -31.27 -10.60 -10.71
CA THR A 46 -30.04 -11.33 -11.06
C THR A 46 -29.61 -11.22 -12.53
N GLN A 47 -29.63 -10.03 -13.13
CA GLN A 47 -29.04 -9.75 -14.44
C GLN A 47 -28.35 -8.39 -14.30
N GLU A 48 -27.04 -8.23 -14.32
CA GLU A 48 -26.04 -8.87 -15.17
C GLU A 48 -24.68 -8.50 -14.55
N ILE A 49 -24.02 -9.47 -13.89
CA ILE A 49 -22.63 -9.34 -13.44
C ILE A 49 -21.76 -9.64 -14.66
N GLU A 50 -21.83 -8.84 -15.71
CA GLU A 50 -20.76 -8.82 -16.73
C GLU A 50 -19.65 -7.93 -16.18
N ARG A 51 -18.72 -8.60 -15.50
CA ARG A 51 -17.49 -8.01 -14.96
C ARG A 51 -16.72 -7.35 -16.10
N PRO A 52 -16.17 -6.14 -15.94
CA PRO A 52 -15.32 -5.57 -16.97
C PRO A 52 -14.02 -6.38 -17.04
N GLU A 53 -13.88 -7.19 -18.09
CA GLU A 53 -12.72 -8.06 -18.36
C GLU A 53 -11.38 -7.30 -18.47
N ARG A 54 -11.40 -5.97 -18.56
CA ARG A 54 -10.23 -5.11 -18.69
C ARG A 54 -9.50 -4.80 -17.38
N ASP A 55 -10.21 -4.65 -16.26
CA ASP A 55 -9.58 -4.54 -14.93
C ASP A 55 -8.96 -5.88 -14.50
N VAL A 56 -9.60 -6.96 -14.95
CA VAL A 56 -9.12 -8.31 -14.76
C VAL A 56 -7.77 -8.49 -15.47
N ARG A 57 -7.57 -8.02 -16.72
CA ARG A 57 -6.31 -8.26 -17.46
C ARG A 57 -5.07 -7.57 -16.88
N THR A 58 -5.21 -6.37 -16.32
CA THR A 58 -4.09 -5.59 -15.75
C THR A 58 -3.79 -6.03 -14.31
N GLY A 59 -4.83 -6.33 -13.52
CA GLY A 59 -4.69 -6.97 -12.22
C GLY A 59 -4.19 -8.42 -12.33
N ILE A 60 -4.52 -9.12 -13.41
CA ILE A 60 -4.00 -10.44 -13.74
C ILE A 60 -2.50 -10.35 -14.05
N ARG A 61 -2.00 -9.46 -14.91
CA ARG A 61 -0.54 -9.40 -15.21
C ARG A 61 0.33 -9.00 -14.02
N ALA A 62 -0.11 -8.02 -13.24
CA ALA A 62 0.59 -7.62 -12.01
C ALA A 62 0.47 -8.68 -10.91
N GLY A 63 -0.67 -9.36 -10.86
CA GLY A 63 -0.89 -10.53 -10.01
C GLY A 63 -0.13 -11.77 -10.48
N GLU A 64 0.10 -11.95 -11.78
CA GLU A 64 0.83 -13.06 -12.41
C GLU A 64 2.32 -12.90 -12.17
N ALA A 65 2.91 -11.72 -12.42
CA ALA A 65 4.32 -11.48 -12.09
C ALA A 65 4.59 -11.60 -10.57
N GLY A 66 3.64 -11.16 -9.73
CA GLY A 66 3.69 -11.35 -8.28
C GLY A 66 3.33 -12.78 -7.81
N ARG A 67 2.65 -13.58 -8.63
CA ARG A 67 2.36 -15.01 -8.38
C ARG A 67 3.51 -15.88 -8.82
N GLU A 68 4.13 -15.58 -9.94
CA GLU A 68 5.35 -16.23 -10.46
C GLU A 68 6.53 -15.96 -9.52
N ALA A 69 6.66 -14.75 -8.96
CA ALA A 69 7.60 -14.46 -7.87
C ALA A 69 7.20 -15.05 -6.49
N ARG A 70 5.97 -15.56 -6.34
CA ARG A 70 5.51 -16.29 -5.12
C ARG A 70 5.63 -17.80 -5.27
N GLU A 71 5.59 -18.30 -6.50
CA GLU A 71 5.75 -19.70 -6.85
C GLU A 71 7.24 -20.01 -6.94
N LEU A 72 7.73 -20.60 -5.86
CA LEU A 72 9.09 -21.13 -5.83
C LEU A 72 9.19 -22.35 -6.74
N PRO A 73 10.41 -22.67 -7.20
CA PRO A 73 10.64 -23.81 -8.10
C PRO A 73 9.97 -25.07 -7.55
N VAL A 74 9.30 -25.77 -8.47
CA VAL A 74 8.67 -27.07 -8.23
C VAL A 74 9.66 -27.99 -7.51
N ILE A 75 9.20 -28.67 -6.46
CA ILE A 75 10.00 -29.65 -5.73
C ILE A 75 10.32 -30.79 -6.70
N GLU A 76 11.53 -30.81 -7.24
CA GLU A 76 12.01 -31.94 -8.05
C GLU A 76 12.17 -33.15 -7.11
N GLY A 77 11.48 -34.26 -7.41
CA GLY A 77 11.58 -35.53 -6.67
C GLY A 77 10.62 -35.71 -5.49
N GLY A 78 9.68 -34.79 -5.24
CA GLY A 78 8.68 -34.91 -4.17
C GLY A 78 9.15 -34.39 -2.80
N ALA A 79 8.20 -34.21 -1.89
CA ALA A 79 8.42 -33.62 -0.57
C ALA A 79 9.38 -34.47 0.29
N VAL A 80 10.37 -33.82 0.90
CA VAL A 80 11.34 -34.43 1.81
C VAL A 80 10.93 -34.15 3.25
N THR A 81 11.10 -35.13 4.13
CA THR A 81 10.78 -35.03 5.55
C THR A 81 12.02 -34.78 6.40
N PHE A 82 11.82 -34.23 7.61
CA PHE A 82 12.90 -34.03 8.57
C PHE A 82 13.61 -35.34 8.94
N ASP A 83 12.85 -36.44 9.07
CA ASP A 83 13.41 -37.75 9.40
C ASP A 83 14.34 -38.27 8.30
N GLU A 84 14.08 -37.95 7.03
CA GLU A 84 14.99 -38.29 5.93
C GLU A 84 16.29 -37.48 6.04
N VAL A 85 16.20 -36.17 6.31
CA VAL A 85 17.38 -35.32 6.52
C VAL A 85 18.22 -35.79 7.72
N MET A 86 17.60 -36.28 8.80
CA MET A 86 18.34 -36.80 9.96
C MET A 86 19.15 -38.07 9.67
N ARG A 87 18.80 -38.82 8.61
CA ARG A 87 19.58 -40.00 8.20
C ARG A 87 20.85 -39.62 7.44
N ASP A 88 20.86 -38.45 6.79
CA ASP A 88 21.98 -37.96 6.00
C ASP A 88 22.04 -36.41 6.04
N PRO A 89 22.46 -35.82 7.18
CA PRO A 89 22.31 -34.39 7.43
C PRO A 89 23.25 -33.50 6.61
N ASP A 90 24.33 -34.07 6.06
CA ASP A 90 25.35 -33.35 5.28
C ASP A 90 25.06 -33.38 3.77
N ASN A 91 24.02 -34.11 3.35
CA ASN A 91 23.64 -34.21 1.95
C ASN A 91 22.96 -32.93 1.45
N ILE A 92 23.68 -32.18 0.63
CA ILE A 92 23.27 -30.87 0.13
C ILE A 92 21.97 -30.95 -0.68
N ASP A 93 21.86 -31.90 -1.61
CA ASP A 93 20.68 -32.06 -2.45
C ASP A 93 19.43 -32.42 -1.62
N LEU A 94 19.60 -33.30 -0.63
CA LEU A 94 18.53 -33.67 0.29
C LEU A 94 18.05 -32.46 1.11
N ASN A 95 18.99 -31.68 1.64
CA ASN A 95 18.70 -30.48 2.41
C ASN A 95 18.07 -29.38 1.55
N TYR A 96 18.50 -29.21 0.30
CA TYR A 96 17.91 -28.26 -0.63
C TYR A 96 16.45 -28.61 -0.91
N ARG A 97 16.14 -29.88 -1.18
CA ARG A 97 14.77 -30.37 -1.37
C ARG A 97 13.92 -30.28 -0.11
N TYR A 98 14.53 -30.49 1.06
CA TYR A 98 13.87 -30.26 2.35
C TYR A 98 13.52 -28.78 2.55
N ALA A 99 14.43 -27.86 2.24
CA ALA A 99 14.13 -26.42 2.27
C ALA A 99 12.98 -26.07 1.32
N GLN A 100 12.96 -26.59 0.09
CA GLN A 100 11.81 -26.39 -0.81
C GLN A 100 10.50 -26.92 -0.22
N THR A 101 10.53 -28.07 0.47
CA THR A 101 9.37 -28.62 1.18
C THR A 101 8.92 -27.71 2.32
N GLN A 102 9.85 -27.22 3.15
CA GLN A 102 9.55 -26.25 4.21
C GLN A 102 8.87 -25.01 3.64
N ILE A 103 9.35 -24.48 2.51
CA ILE A 103 8.73 -23.30 1.92
C ILE A 103 7.33 -23.61 1.38
N ALA A 104 7.13 -24.78 0.75
CA ALA A 104 5.81 -25.22 0.29
C ALA A 104 4.81 -25.35 1.45
N LEU A 105 5.29 -25.74 2.64
CA LEU A 105 4.51 -25.81 3.87
C LEU A 105 4.36 -24.45 4.59
N GLY A 106 4.97 -23.38 4.07
CA GLY A 106 4.96 -22.05 4.68
C GLY A 106 5.96 -21.85 5.82
N ASP A 107 6.83 -22.84 6.10
CA ASP A 107 7.94 -22.73 7.04
C ASP A 107 9.14 -22.01 6.38
N VAL A 108 8.93 -20.72 6.07
CA VAL A 108 9.94 -19.89 5.42
C VAL A 108 11.16 -19.66 6.32
N ARG A 109 10.98 -19.62 7.65
CA ARG A 109 12.08 -19.46 8.61
C ARG A 109 12.95 -20.73 8.70
N GLY A 110 12.32 -21.89 8.78
CA GLY A 110 13.04 -23.16 8.76
C GLY A 110 13.79 -23.38 7.46
N ALA A 111 13.19 -23.01 6.32
CA ALA A 111 13.87 -23.05 5.04
C ALA A 111 15.11 -22.15 5.01
N ALA A 112 15.05 -20.94 5.58
CA ALA A 112 16.19 -20.04 5.68
C ALA A 112 17.36 -20.69 6.42
N ALA A 113 17.08 -21.30 7.59
CA ALA A 113 18.09 -21.97 8.40
C ALA A 113 18.72 -23.17 7.68
N THR A 114 17.90 -23.98 6.99
CA THR A 114 18.39 -25.12 6.19
C THR A 114 19.32 -24.65 5.06
N LEU A 115 18.92 -23.62 4.32
CA LEU A 115 19.70 -23.08 3.19
C LEU A 115 20.99 -22.39 3.65
N GLU A 116 20.94 -21.63 4.75
CA GLU A 116 22.12 -21.02 5.36
C GLU A 116 23.13 -22.10 5.75
N ARG A 117 22.67 -23.22 6.35
CA ARG A 117 23.55 -24.34 6.68
C ARG A 117 24.23 -24.94 5.45
N ILE A 118 23.51 -25.09 4.33
CA ILE A 118 24.12 -25.55 3.07
C ILE A 118 25.23 -24.58 2.65
N LEU A 119 24.96 -23.28 2.67
CA LEU A 119 25.90 -22.24 2.23
C LEU A 119 27.11 -22.05 3.16
N LEU A 120 27.02 -22.50 4.43
CA LEU A 120 28.18 -22.58 5.33
C LEU A 120 29.18 -23.68 4.90
N ILE A 121 28.69 -24.73 4.24
CA ILE A 121 29.51 -25.85 3.76
C ILE A 121 30.01 -25.54 2.34
N GLU A 122 29.10 -25.15 1.46
CA GLU A 122 29.39 -24.83 0.06
C GLU A 122 28.85 -23.42 -0.30
N PRO A 123 29.70 -22.38 -0.24
CA PRO A 123 29.26 -21.00 -0.45
C PRO A 123 28.96 -20.65 -1.91
N ASP A 124 29.53 -21.40 -2.86
CA ASP A 124 29.52 -21.10 -4.30
C ASP A 124 28.46 -21.91 -5.06
N LEU A 125 27.24 -21.96 -4.51
CA LEU A 125 26.10 -22.64 -5.12
C LEU A 125 25.06 -21.60 -5.58
N PRO A 126 25.10 -21.14 -6.86
CA PRO A 126 24.25 -20.05 -7.33
C PRO A 126 22.76 -20.27 -7.10
N ARG A 127 22.28 -21.49 -7.36
CA ARG A 127 20.87 -21.86 -7.19
C ARG A 127 20.44 -21.85 -5.72
N VAL A 128 21.30 -22.30 -4.82
CA VAL A 128 21.00 -22.34 -3.38
C VAL A 128 21.04 -20.94 -2.80
N ARG A 129 22.07 -20.16 -3.13
CA ARG A 129 22.23 -18.77 -2.66
C ARG A 129 21.11 -17.86 -3.16
N LEU A 130 20.67 -18.03 -4.42
CA LEU A 130 19.48 -17.35 -4.93
C LEU A 130 18.23 -17.72 -4.13
N LEU A 131 17.97 -19.01 -3.92
CA LEU A 131 16.81 -19.44 -3.12
C LEU A 131 16.86 -18.88 -1.69
N TYR A 132 18.02 -18.86 -1.06
CA TYR A 132 18.23 -18.27 0.26
C TYR A 132 17.87 -16.77 0.26
N ALA A 133 18.35 -16.01 -0.73
CA ALA A 133 18.04 -14.60 -0.85
C ALA A 133 16.54 -14.34 -1.08
N VAL A 134 15.87 -15.17 -1.88
CA VAL A 134 14.42 -15.12 -2.08
C VAL A 134 13.67 -15.40 -0.78
N VAL A 135 14.13 -16.39 0.00
CA VAL A 135 13.55 -16.69 1.31
C VAL A 135 13.71 -15.51 2.28
N LEU A 136 14.88 -14.87 2.33
CA LEU A 136 15.11 -13.65 3.11
C LEU A 136 14.18 -12.49 2.67
N PHE A 137 14.02 -12.31 1.36
CA PHE A 137 13.10 -11.33 0.79
C PHE A 137 11.64 -11.59 1.22
N ARG A 138 11.21 -12.85 1.27
CA ARG A 138 9.87 -13.23 1.77
C ARG A 138 9.70 -12.99 3.26
N LEU A 139 10.79 -13.00 4.04
CA LEU A 139 10.80 -12.67 5.46
C LEU A 139 10.84 -11.14 5.71
N ASP A 140 10.76 -10.31 4.68
CA ASP A 140 10.93 -8.84 4.73
C ASP A 140 12.32 -8.41 5.21
N ASN A 141 13.29 -9.32 5.18
CA ASN A 141 14.70 -9.02 5.47
C ASN A 141 15.40 -8.56 4.19
N LEU A 142 15.02 -7.37 3.74
CA LEU A 142 15.45 -6.83 2.44
C LEU A 142 16.95 -6.52 2.37
N ASP A 143 17.58 -6.17 3.49
CA ASP A 143 19.00 -5.85 3.56
C ASP A 143 19.88 -7.09 3.35
N ASP A 144 19.54 -8.19 4.03
CA ASP A 144 20.25 -9.45 3.83
C ASP A 144 19.94 -10.04 2.44
N ALA A 145 18.68 -9.98 2.00
CA ALA A 145 18.31 -10.46 0.67
C ALA A 145 19.09 -9.75 -0.45
N GLU A 146 19.21 -8.42 -0.40
CA GLU A 146 19.98 -7.66 -1.39
C GLU A 146 21.46 -8.05 -1.36
N ARG A 147 22.05 -8.16 -0.18
CA ARG A 147 23.46 -8.56 -0.06
C ARG A 147 23.71 -9.93 -0.70
N GLU A 148 22.85 -10.91 -0.42
CA GLU A 148 22.98 -12.26 -0.98
C GLU A 148 22.74 -12.27 -2.51
N LEU A 149 21.78 -11.47 -3.02
CA LEU A 149 21.53 -11.30 -4.45
C LEU A 149 22.73 -10.68 -5.18
N LEU A 150 23.38 -9.68 -4.58
CA LEU A 150 24.59 -9.07 -5.12
C LEU A 150 25.76 -10.05 -5.08
N ALA A 151 25.91 -10.82 -4.00
CA ALA A 151 26.97 -11.81 -3.88
C ALA A 151 26.83 -12.94 -4.90
N VAL A 152 25.61 -13.47 -5.08
CA VAL A 152 25.37 -14.55 -6.05
C VAL A 152 25.59 -14.08 -7.48
N ARG A 153 25.31 -12.81 -7.80
CA ARG A 153 25.49 -12.23 -9.15
C ARG A 153 26.92 -12.34 -9.68
N GLU A 154 27.91 -12.40 -8.80
CA GLU A 154 29.34 -12.54 -9.15
C GLU A 154 29.74 -13.97 -9.54
N LEU A 155 28.87 -14.97 -9.31
CA LEU A 155 29.14 -16.37 -9.65
C LEU A 155 28.78 -16.69 -11.11
N ASP A 156 29.45 -17.70 -11.67
CA ASP A 156 29.07 -18.23 -12.98
C ASP A 156 27.75 -19.00 -12.89
N MET A 157 26.83 -18.70 -13.80
CA MET A 157 25.48 -19.27 -13.80
C MET A 157 24.75 -19.08 -15.14
N PRO A 158 23.64 -19.81 -15.37
CA PRO A 158 22.79 -19.60 -16.54
C PRO A 158 22.15 -18.21 -16.57
N ALA A 159 21.86 -17.70 -17.77
CA ALA A 159 21.25 -16.38 -17.95
C ALA A 159 19.87 -16.25 -17.27
N SER A 160 19.11 -17.33 -17.17
CA SER A 160 17.81 -17.35 -16.49
C SER A 160 17.91 -16.97 -15.01
N LEU A 161 18.92 -17.48 -14.30
CA LEU A 161 19.16 -17.14 -12.89
C LEU A 161 19.57 -15.67 -12.74
N ARG A 162 20.37 -15.12 -13.67
CA ARG A 162 20.71 -13.69 -13.67
C ARG A 162 19.48 -12.81 -13.83
N THR A 163 18.57 -13.16 -14.73
CA THR A 163 17.30 -12.44 -14.89
C THR A 163 16.47 -12.46 -13.61
N GLU A 164 16.41 -13.61 -12.93
CA GLU A 164 15.70 -13.73 -11.65
C GLU A 164 16.31 -12.83 -10.56
N ILE A 165 17.65 -12.79 -10.45
CA ILE A 165 18.36 -11.89 -9.53
C ILE A 165 18.00 -10.43 -9.79
N ASP A 166 18.06 -9.99 -11.06
CA ASP A 166 17.75 -8.61 -11.45
C ASP A 166 16.29 -8.23 -11.12
N LEU A 167 15.34 -9.17 -11.26
CA LEU A 167 13.94 -8.97 -10.88
C LEU A 167 13.77 -8.73 -9.36
N TYR A 168 14.44 -9.53 -8.53
CA TYR A 168 14.37 -9.35 -7.08
C TYR A 168 15.09 -8.08 -6.61
N LEU A 169 16.22 -7.72 -7.21
CA LEU A 169 16.91 -6.46 -6.90
C LEU A 169 16.05 -5.23 -7.23
N ASP A 170 15.36 -5.23 -8.38
CA ASP A 170 14.41 -4.17 -8.75
C ASP A 170 13.23 -4.09 -7.77
N GLU A 171 12.67 -5.23 -7.38
CA GLU A 171 11.57 -5.30 -6.41
C GLU A 171 12.00 -4.82 -5.00
N ILE A 172 13.22 -5.16 -4.54
CA ILE A 172 13.79 -4.61 -3.32
C ILE A 172 13.91 -3.08 -3.42
N GLY A 173 14.44 -2.58 -4.54
CA GLY A 173 14.52 -1.16 -4.84
C GLY A 173 13.17 -0.46 -4.73
N LYS A 174 12.12 -1.02 -5.35
CA LYS A 174 10.74 -0.55 -5.27
C LYS A 174 10.18 -0.58 -3.85
N ARG A 175 10.40 -1.66 -3.08
CA ARG A 175 9.90 -1.79 -1.71
C ARG A 175 10.53 -0.76 -0.77
N ARG A 176 11.82 -0.44 -0.97
CA ARG A 176 12.55 0.57 -0.19
C ARG A 176 12.23 2.02 -0.57
N GLN A 177 11.53 2.26 -1.66
CA GLN A 177 11.11 3.62 -2.01
C GLN A 177 10.28 4.21 -0.88
N ARG A 178 10.80 5.27 -0.27
CA ARG A 178 10.09 6.04 0.77
C ARG A 178 8.83 6.67 0.19
N THR A 179 8.91 7.17 -1.04
CA THR A 179 7.79 7.76 -1.77
C THR A 179 7.19 6.74 -2.72
N ARG A 180 5.88 6.53 -2.64
CA ARG A 180 5.11 5.72 -3.58
C ARG A 180 4.00 6.56 -4.17
N ILE A 181 3.86 6.49 -5.49
CA ILE A 181 2.79 7.15 -6.23
C ILE A 181 2.00 6.07 -6.96
N ARG A 182 0.67 6.12 -6.85
CA ARG A 182 -0.25 5.26 -7.60
C ARG A 182 -1.17 6.13 -8.42
N ALA A 183 -1.49 5.70 -9.64
CA ALA A 183 -2.44 6.40 -10.48
C ALA A 183 -3.45 5.40 -11.04
N LEU A 184 -4.71 5.81 -11.07
CA LEU A 184 -5.83 5.08 -11.68
C LEU A 184 -6.50 6.02 -12.68
N ALA A 185 -6.87 5.48 -13.83
CA ALA A 185 -7.69 6.17 -14.82
C ALA A 185 -8.78 5.23 -15.31
N SER A 186 -10.01 5.72 -15.41
CA SER A 186 -11.17 4.97 -15.89
C SER A 186 -12.02 5.85 -16.79
N VAL A 187 -12.64 5.24 -17.80
CA VAL A 187 -13.58 5.89 -18.71
C VAL A 187 -14.80 5.00 -18.87
N GLY A 188 -15.97 5.60 -19.02
CA GLY A 188 -17.24 4.90 -19.18
C GLY A 188 -18.22 5.66 -20.05
N ALA A 189 -19.27 4.96 -20.45
CA ALA A 189 -20.46 5.55 -21.04
C ALA A 189 -21.68 4.93 -20.35
N GLN A 190 -22.70 5.74 -20.09
CA GLN A 190 -23.94 5.30 -19.46
C GLN A 190 -25.13 5.87 -20.22
N TYR A 191 -26.23 5.13 -20.27
CA TYR A 191 -27.51 5.60 -20.79
C TYR A 191 -28.55 5.50 -19.68
N ASP A 192 -29.23 6.61 -19.40
CA ASP A 192 -30.28 6.67 -18.39
C ASP A 192 -31.58 7.13 -19.05
N THR A 193 -32.67 6.42 -18.77
CA THR A 193 -34.01 6.75 -19.28
C THR A 193 -34.73 7.82 -18.44
N ASN A 194 -34.31 8.05 -17.20
CA ASN A 194 -34.97 8.94 -16.24
C ASN A 194 -33.95 9.77 -15.43
N ARG A 195 -33.18 10.62 -16.12
CA ARG A 195 -32.21 11.50 -15.46
C ARG A 195 -32.92 12.67 -14.74
N ASN A 196 -33.45 12.40 -13.55
CA ASN A 196 -33.90 13.39 -12.56
C ASN A 196 -33.43 12.93 -11.18
N SER A 197 -32.37 13.54 -10.64
CA SER A 197 -31.95 13.40 -9.23
C SER A 197 -30.82 14.40 -8.94
N GLY A 198 -31.12 15.70 -9.05
CA GLY A 198 -30.29 16.67 -8.32
C GLY A 198 -30.58 16.53 -6.82
N PRO A 199 -29.58 16.48 -5.94
CA PRO A 199 -29.80 16.52 -4.49
C PRO A 199 -30.68 17.72 -4.13
N SER A 200 -31.69 17.55 -3.27
CA SER A 200 -32.56 18.66 -2.83
C SER A 200 -31.77 19.79 -2.14
N SER A 201 -30.57 19.47 -1.65
CA SER A 201 -29.59 20.40 -1.10
C SER A 201 -28.88 21.26 -2.14
N GLY A 202 -28.98 20.93 -3.44
CA GLY A 202 -28.14 21.52 -4.49
C GLY A 202 -26.66 21.18 -4.35
N ARG A 203 -26.31 20.14 -3.58
CA ARG A 203 -24.94 19.73 -3.27
C ARG A 203 -24.76 18.23 -3.46
N LEU A 204 -23.82 17.85 -4.32
CA LEU A 204 -23.39 16.48 -4.56
C LEU A 204 -22.23 16.14 -3.62
N PHE A 205 -22.23 14.94 -3.06
CA PHE A 205 -21.11 14.43 -2.28
C PHE A 205 -20.15 13.68 -3.21
N PHE A 206 -18.91 14.14 -3.28
CA PHE A 206 -17.87 13.57 -4.13
C PHE A 206 -16.56 13.46 -3.33
N VAL A 207 -16.10 12.22 -3.13
CA VAL A 207 -14.84 11.89 -2.42
C VAL A 207 -14.66 12.71 -1.12
N GLY A 208 -15.61 12.59 -0.19
CA GLY A 208 -15.54 13.28 1.09
C GLY A 208 -15.93 14.77 1.07
N SER A 209 -16.18 15.35 -0.10
CA SER A 209 -16.40 16.79 -0.28
C SER A 209 -17.77 17.10 -0.90
N GLU A 210 -18.42 18.17 -0.45
CA GLU A 210 -19.68 18.65 -1.05
C GLU A 210 -19.42 19.64 -2.19
N ILE A 211 -19.76 19.28 -3.41
CA ILE A 211 -19.66 20.14 -4.61
C ILE A 211 -21.06 20.66 -5.02
N PRO A 212 -21.18 21.89 -5.54
CA PRO A 212 -22.44 22.40 -6.05
C PRO A 212 -22.96 21.50 -7.18
N ALA A 213 -24.23 21.10 -7.09
CA ALA A 213 -24.91 20.42 -8.19
C ALA A 213 -25.27 21.48 -9.25
N THR A 214 -24.69 21.37 -10.44
CA THR A 214 -25.07 22.19 -11.59
C THR A 214 -26.29 21.59 -12.30
N GLY A 215 -27.27 22.44 -12.59
CA GLY A 215 -28.38 22.13 -13.49
C GLY A 215 -29.74 21.89 -12.84
N THR A 216 -30.80 22.22 -13.59
CA THR A 216 -32.18 21.84 -13.30
C THR A 216 -32.63 20.86 -14.39
N ALA A 217 -32.73 19.58 -14.03
CA ALA A 217 -32.99 18.51 -15.00
C ALA A 217 -34.48 18.47 -15.42
N ARG A 218 -34.73 18.23 -16.71
CA ARG A 218 -36.06 17.85 -17.22
C ARG A 218 -36.07 16.33 -17.40
N HIS A 219 -37.18 15.66 -17.12
CA HIS A 219 -37.32 14.22 -17.37
C HIS A 219 -37.14 13.89 -18.87
N ARG A 220 -35.92 13.53 -19.25
CA ARG A 220 -35.55 13.01 -20.57
C ARG A 220 -34.44 11.99 -20.42
N GLY A 221 -34.50 10.95 -21.25
CA GLY A 221 -33.41 10.00 -21.38
C GLY A 221 -32.17 10.65 -22.01
N ASP A 222 -31.00 10.31 -21.51
CA ASP A 222 -29.72 10.85 -21.97
C ASP A 222 -28.59 9.82 -21.86
N ALA A 223 -27.61 9.98 -22.73
CA ALA A 223 -26.33 9.27 -22.64
C ALA A 223 -25.29 10.22 -22.03
N SER A 224 -24.33 9.67 -21.27
CA SER A 224 -23.17 10.43 -20.85
C SER A 224 -21.90 9.64 -20.96
N PHE A 225 -20.81 10.34 -21.25
CA PHE A 225 -19.46 9.85 -21.12
C PHE A 225 -18.93 10.29 -19.75
N ASN A 226 -18.18 9.42 -19.09
CA ASN A 226 -17.56 9.72 -17.80
C ASN A 226 -16.08 9.35 -17.84
N ALA A 227 -15.25 10.17 -17.22
CA ALA A 227 -13.84 9.92 -17.02
C ALA A 227 -13.47 10.18 -15.55
N ILE A 228 -12.67 9.28 -14.99
CA ILE A 228 -12.20 9.37 -13.60
C ILE A 228 -10.70 9.19 -13.60
N GLY A 229 -9.98 10.11 -12.96
CA GLY A 229 -8.57 10.01 -12.67
C GLY A 229 -8.33 10.06 -11.17
N ARG A 230 -7.47 9.22 -10.62
CA ARG A 230 -7.03 9.29 -9.22
C ARG A 230 -5.52 9.15 -9.15
N VAL A 231 -4.88 9.97 -8.32
CA VAL A 231 -3.48 9.87 -7.96
C VAL A 231 -3.37 9.79 -6.45
N ASP A 232 -2.68 8.77 -5.94
CA ASP A 232 -2.39 8.59 -4.53
C ASP A 232 -0.88 8.73 -4.30
N LEU A 233 -0.48 9.47 -3.27
CA LEU A 233 0.88 9.68 -2.82
C LEU A 233 1.01 9.15 -1.38
N SER A 234 2.07 8.40 -1.11
CA SER A 234 2.48 8.07 0.26
C SER A 234 3.99 8.25 0.41
N HIS A 235 4.43 8.88 1.49
CA HIS A 235 5.84 9.08 1.79
C HIS A 235 6.18 8.65 3.22
N ASP A 236 7.09 7.70 3.37
CA ASP A 236 7.64 7.29 4.67
C ASP A 236 8.59 8.36 5.21
N LEU A 237 8.30 8.88 6.39
CA LEU A 237 9.07 9.96 7.03
C LEU A 237 10.40 9.48 7.63
N GLY A 238 10.65 8.16 7.69
CA GLY A 238 11.91 7.60 8.15
C GLY A 238 12.12 7.65 9.67
N TYR A 239 11.06 7.89 10.45
CA TYR A 239 11.10 7.83 11.92
C TYR A 239 10.85 6.40 12.43
N GLN A 240 11.28 6.11 13.66
CA GLN A 240 11.22 4.77 14.28
C GLN A 240 9.81 4.14 14.30
N GLN A 241 8.75 4.96 14.29
CA GLN A 241 7.36 4.53 14.32
C GLN A 241 6.67 4.58 12.94
N ARG A 242 7.43 4.46 11.84
CA ARG A 242 6.91 4.30 10.45
C ARG A 242 5.80 5.29 10.07
N HIS A 243 5.90 6.52 10.55
CA HIS A 243 4.93 7.58 10.22
C HIS A 243 4.99 7.91 8.73
N LYS A 244 3.82 8.11 8.11
CA LYS A 244 3.74 8.39 6.67
C LYS A 244 2.97 9.67 6.41
N LEU A 245 3.46 10.47 5.48
CA LEU A 245 2.65 11.48 4.81
C LEU A 245 1.82 10.78 3.72
N VAL A 246 0.53 11.05 3.66
CA VAL A 246 -0.36 10.52 2.64
C VAL A 246 -1.15 11.63 1.99
N GLY A 247 -1.50 11.46 0.72
CA GLY A 247 -2.42 12.35 0.03
C GLY A 247 -3.01 11.69 -1.20
N SER A 248 -4.18 12.16 -1.63
CA SER A 248 -4.76 11.75 -2.89
C SER A 248 -5.40 12.92 -3.62
N ALA A 249 -5.48 12.82 -4.94
CA ALA A 249 -6.20 13.74 -5.80
C ALA A 249 -7.09 12.92 -6.73
N THR A 250 -8.38 13.25 -6.81
CA THR A 250 -9.35 12.59 -7.69
C THR A 250 -9.99 13.62 -8.60
N TYR A 251 -9.92 13.38 -9.90
CA TYR A 251 -10.60 14.13 -10.95
C TYR A 251 -11.77 13.30 -11.47
N TYR A 252 -12.93 13.92 -11.64
CA TYR A 252 -14.11 13.33 -12.25
C TYR A 252 -14.68 14.29 -13.29
N ASP A 253 -14.98 13.74 -14.45
CA ASP A 253 -15.56 14.45 -15.58
C ASP A 253 -16.73 13.62 -16.10
N SER A 254 -17.85 14.27 -16.36
CA SER A 254 -19.01 13.66 -16.98
C SER A 254 -19.65 14.63 -17.94
N ASP A 255 -19.59 14.30 -19.22
CA ASP A 255 -20.17 15.06 -20.31
C ASP A 255 -21.47 14.36 -20.76
N GLN A 256 -22.56 15.12 -20.83
CA GLN A 256 -23.84 14.68 -21.37
C GLN A 256 -23.88 14.81 -22.89
N VAL A 257 -24.64 13.95 -23.55
CA VAL A 257 -24.84 14.04 -25.00
C VAL A 257 -25.95 15.03 -25.36
N ARG A 258 -26.99 15.17 -24.51
CA ARG A 258 -28.14 16.05 -24.80
C ARG A 258 -28.39 17.11 -23.73
N GLN A 259 -28.03 16.85 -22.48
CA GLN A 259 -28.31 17.73 -21.35
C GLN A 259 -27.04 18.36 -20.77
N ASP A 260 -26.33 19.17 -21.54
CA ASP A 260 -25.06 19.84 -21.17
C ASP A 260 -25.17 20.62 -19.85
N SER A 261 -26.37 21.05 -19.45
CA SER A 261 -26.62 21.67 -18.15
C SER A 261 -26.32 20.77 -16.95
N LEU A 262 -26.18 19.46 -17.17
CA LEU A 262 -25.84 18.44 -16.18
C LEU A 262 -24.40 17.93 -16.33
N ASP A 263 -23.58 18.58 -17.16
CA ASP A 263 -22.15 18.31 -17.23
C ASP A 263 -21.51 18.57 -15.87
N LEU A 264 -20.65 17.65 -15.44
CA LEU A 264 -20.03 17.70 -14.13
C LEU A 264 -18.52 17.54 -14.26
N ARG A 265 -17.80 18.53 -13.76
CA ARG A 265 -16.36 18.47 -13.53
C ARG A 265 -16.07 18.70 -12.07
N ALA A 266 -15.36 17.76 -11.46
CA ALA A 266 -15.00 17.81 -10.06
C ALA A 266 -13.53 17.46 -9.87
N LEU A 267 -12.87 18.19 -8.98
CA LEU A 267 -11.55 17.88 -8.47
C LEU A 267 -11.63 17.83 -6.95
N ALA A 268 -11.20 16.73 -6.36
CA ALA A 268 -11.11 16.54 -4.92
C ALA A 268 -9.67 16.20 -4.54
N GLY A 269 -9.24 16.64 -3.37
CA GLY A 269 -7.93 16.32 -2.83
C GLY A 269 -7.98 16.14 -1.33
N GLU A 270 -7.25 15.16 -0.82
CA GLU A 270 -7.09 14.87 0.60
C GLU A 270 -5.61 14.75 0.94
N GLY A 271 -5.24 15.08 2.18
CA GLY A 271 -3.87 15.02 2.66
C GLY A 271 -3.84 14.86 4.17
N GLY A 272 -2.90 14.07 4.67
CA GLY A 272 -2.81 13.80 6.10
C GLY A 272 -1.54 13.05 6.49
N ILE A 273 -1.41 12.82 7.79
CA ILE A 273 -0.32 12.03 8.37
C ILE A 273 -0.93 10.75 8.92
N ALA A 274 -0.43 9.60 8.47
CA ALA A 274 -0.74 8.31 9.06
C ALA A 274 0.27 8.02 10.18
N LEU A 275 -0.22 7.94 11.41
CA LEU A 275 0.55 7.59 12.60
C LEU A 275 0.39 6.09 12.87
N ASP A 276 1.49 5.35 12.83
CA ASP A 276 1.53 3.97 13.30
C ASP A 276 1.84 3.98 14.81
N LEU A 277 0.77 3.92 15.60
CA LEU A 277 0.85 3.81 17.05
C LEU A 277 0.89 2.32 17.38
N ALA A 278 2.09 1.73 17.40
CA ALA A 278 2.25 0.40 17.97
C ALA A 278 1.63 0.40 19.38
N PRO A 279 0.84 -0.62 19.77
CA PRO A 279 0.28 -0.66 21.12
C PRO A 279 1.44 -0.59 22.10
N LEU A 280 1.42 0.41 22.98
CA LEU A 280 2.30 0.47 24.14
C LEU A 280 2.07 -0.85 24.88
N ARG A 281 3.04 -1.77 24.80
CA ARG A 281 3.09 -2.88 25.73
C ARG A 281 3.36 -2.22 27.07
N ALA A 282 2.30 -1.99 27.85
CA ALA A 282 2.45 -1.70 29.25
C ALA A 282 3.15 -2.92 29.83
N ASP A 283 4.42 -2.79 30.21
CA ASP A 283 5.07 -3.80 31.03
C ASP A 283 4.25 -3.91 32.33
N PRO A 284 3.59 -5.04 32.59
CA PRO A 284 3.00 -5.27 33.89
C PRO A 284 4.13 -5.71 34.81
N GLY A 285 4.85 -4.76 35.40
CA GLY A 285 5.95 -5.12 36.31
C GLY A 285 6.75 -3.94 36.83
N SER A 286 6.15 -3.15 37.73
CA SER A 286 6.86 -2.45 38.80
C SER A 286 6.37 -2.97 40.13
#